data_AF-A0AAU2AD02-F1
#
_entry.id   AF-A0AAU2AD02-F1
#
_cell.length_a   1.000
_cell.length_b   1.000
_cell.length_c   1.000
_cell.angle_alpha   90.00
_cell.angle_beta   90.00
_cell.angle_gamma   90.00
#
_symmetry.space_group_name_H-M   'P 1'
#
loop_
_entity.id
_entity.type
_entity.pdbx_description
1 polymer ?
#
loop_
_entity_poly.entity_id
_entity_poly.type
_entity_poly.pdbx_seq_one_letter_code
_entity_poly.pdbx_strand_id
1 'polypeptide(L)'
;MAFFDNPVIPGFSPDPSICRAGDDYYVATSSFEYVPGVPIWHSRDLVHWRLLGHALDRPSQLALPDTAASSTGVYAPTLRHHDGLFWLITTVVAGAGNVLVTAENPAGPWSDPVPVGVPGIDPDLAWEEDGTCWCVFSDGGIRGVRIDPKSGEPLGDPVPMWSGSGLQYPEGPHLYRIGEWWYLLLSEGGTERGHALSLARARALPGPFEPHPANPVLSHRSTGHPVQNTGHGDLVEAHDGSWWMVLLGTRPRGDTPMYHGMGRETFLAPVRWEDGWPLPGPLELRAQAPELTPHPWPPEPDRDDFDSPTLAPRWVSLRRQDPEAVQLDERPGHLVLHARADSLDTPGAIFVGRRQQDANCTARTLIDVTEGGRGGLAVRLDEAHHYEVEAGDGTVRAIARIGPLRHAVAERPVPSGPLTLRIDVSTSDVLPPTVTTRGTGEEATPPPGLRAGGPDTLRLGYETDGGDFEILAELDGRYLTTEVAGGFTGRVLGMYTTRGSAAFDWFELGSA
;
A
#
# COMPACT_ATOMS: atom_id res chain seq x y z
N MET A 1 12.00 -10.47 -28.00
CA MET A 1 11.24 -9.51 -27.19
C MET A 1 11.34 -9.94 -25.75
N ALA A 2 11.72 -9.02 -24.85
CA ALA A 2 11.73 -9.26 -23.42
C ALA A 2 10.31 -9.06 -22.85
N PHE A 3 10.03 -9.69 -21.71
CA PHE A 3 8.74 -9.61 -21.01
C PHE A 3 9.00 -9.26 -19.55
N PHE A 4 8.02 -8.63 -18.91
CA PHE A 4 7.98 -8.41 -17.47
C PHE A 4 6.67 -8.95 -16.90
N ASP A 5 6.66 -9.16 -15.59
CA ASP A 5 5.49 -9.61 -14.86
C ASP A 5 4.94 -8.45 -14.01
N ASN A 6 3.62 -8.28 -14.05
CA ASN A 6 2.84 -7.33 -13.26
C ASN A 6 2.30 -8.03 -11.99
N PRO A 7 2.07 -7.29 -10.89
CA PRO A 7 2.35 -5.87 -10.69
C PRO A 7 3.85 -5.55 -10.62
N VAL A 8 4.24 -4.35 -11.05
CA VAL A 8 5.64 -3.88 -10.98
C VAL A 8 6.04 -3.42 -9.58
N ILE A 9 5.07 -3.04 -8.74
CA ILE A 9 5.27 -2.84 -7.30
C ILE A 9 4.15 -3.59 -6.56
N PRO A 10 4.45 -4.79 -6.03
CA PRO A 10 3.46 -5.65 -5.39
C PRO A 10 3.09 -5.19 -3.97
N GLY A 11 2.01 -5.77 -3.46
CA GLY A 11 1.49 -5.48 -2.12
C GLY A 11 0.84 -4.11 -2.02
N PHE A 12 0.56 -3.68 -0.79
CA PHE A 12 -0.09 -2.41 -0.46
C PHE A 12 0.72 -1.19 -0.95
N SER A 13 0.51 -0.85 -2.23
CA SER A 13 1.18 0.20 -3.00
C SER A 13 0.15 0.85 -3.95
N PRO A 14 -0.87 1.55 -3.41
CA PRO A 14 -1.98 2.10 -4.19
C PRO A 14 -1.68 3.50 -4.73
N ASP A 15 -2.61 3.99 -5.54
CA ASP A 15 -2.67 5.38 -5.99
C ASP A 15 -1.32 5.88 -6.54
N PRO A 16 -0.71 5.16 -7.51
CA PRO A 16 0.64 5.45 -7.97
C PRO A 16 0.68 6.73 -8.80
N SER A 17 1.53 7.68 -8.39
CA SER A 17 1.89 8.83 -9.22
C SER A 17 3.35 8.78 -9.64
N ILE A 18 3.60 8.96 -10.93
CA ILE A 18 4.91 8.81 -11.56
C ILE A 18 5.45 10.14 -12.08
N CYS A 19 6.76 10.34 -11.94
CA CYS A 19 7.47 11.37 -12.69
C CYS A 19 8.80 10.84 -13.24
N ARG A 20 9.32 11.53 -14.25
CA ARG A 20 10.63 11.28 -14.85
C ARG A 20 11.55 12.48 -14.61
N ALA A 21 12.79 12.21 -14.21
CA ALA A 21 13.86 13.20 -14.14
C ALA A 21 15.11 12.66 -14.86
N GLY A 22 15.29 13.09 -16.12
CA GLY A 22 16.31 12.49 -16.99
C GLY A 22 15.96 11.04 -17.35
N ASP A 23 16.86 10.10 -17.07
CA ASP A 23 16.67 8.68 -17.37
C ASP A 23 16.14 7.88 -16.15
N ASP A 24 15.86 8.57 -15.04
CA ASP A 24 15.37 8.00 -13.80
C ASP A 24 13.85 8.27 -13.63
N TYR A 25 13.14 7.27 -13.15
CA TYR A 25 11.69 7.28 -12.91
C TYR A 25 11.39 7.09 -11.43
N TYR A 26 10.42 7.84 -10.92
CA TYR A 26 10.03 7.80 -9.52
C TYR A 26 8.53 7.62 -9.37
N VAL A 27 8.11 6.75 -8.46
CA VAL A 27 6.69 6.53 -8.13
C VAL A 27 6.45 6.82 -6.66
N ALA A 28 5.42 7.60 -6.36
CA ALA A 28 4.87 7.79 -5.03
C ALA A 28 3.56 7.00 -4.89
N THR A 29 3.32 6.40 -3.73
CA THR A 29 2.08 5.66 -3.43
C THR A 29 1.47 6.12 -2.11
N SER A 30 0.15 5.98 -1.95
CA SER A 30 -0.54 6.32 -0.69
C SER A 30 -0.11 5.39 0.47
N SER A 31 -0.24 5.86 1.71
CA SER A 31 0.20 5.12 2.90
C SER A 31 -0.80 5.09 4.06
N PHE A 32 -1.90 5.85 3.98
CA PHE A 32 -2.95 5.92 4.99
C PHE A 32 -2.39 6.15 6.40
N GLU A 33 -2.70 5.26 7.33
CA GLU A 33 -2.31 5.35 8.73
C GLU A 33 -0.85 4.95 8.95
N TYR A 34 -0.15 4.42 7.95
CA TYR A 34 1.21 3.92 8.10
C TYR A 34 2.23 5.04 7.97
N VAL A 35 3.21 5.00 8.87
CA VAL A 35 4.36 5.90 8.89
C VAL A 35 5.67 5.09 8.86
N PRO A 36 6.77 5.61 8.28
CA PRO A 36 6.84 6.84 7.48
C PRO A 36 5.89 6.79 6.26
N GLY A 37 5.43 7.97 5.84
CA GLY A 37 4.37 8.14 4.86
C GLY A 37 4.88 8.46 3.45
N VAL A 38 4.09 8.07 2.46
CA VAL A 38 4.41 8.20 1.02
C VAL A 38 5.73 7.51 0.63
N PRO A 39 5.73 6.18 0.43
CA PRO A 39 6.86 5.47 -0.15
C PRO A 39 7.26 6.06 -1.50
N ILE A 40 8.56 6.28 -1.71
CA ILE A 40 9.14 6.74 -2.98
C ILE A 40 9.95 5.60 -3.60
N TRP A 41 9.52 5.13 -4.76
CA TRP A 41 10.14 4.06 -5.53
C TRP A 41 11.00 4.64 -6.66
N HIS A 42 12.10 3.97 -7.00
CA HIS A 42 13.01 4.38 -8.07
C HIS A 42 13.22 3.26 -9.10
N SER A 43 13.15 3.60 -10.38
CA SER A 43 13.45 2.74 -11.51
C SER A 43 14.23 3.48 -12.60
N ARG A 44 14.89 2.71 -13.47
CA ARG A 44 15.53 3.18 -14.71
C ARG A 44 14.92 2.58 -15.98
N ASP A 45 13.98 1.66 -15.82
CA ASP A 45 13.39 0.88 -16.92
C ASP A 45 11.88 0.67 -16.77
N LEU A 46 11.23 1.34 -15.81
CA LEU A 46 9.81 1.24 -15.46
C LEU A 46 9.36 -0.11 -14.87
N VAL A 47 10.23 -1.12 -14.89
CA VAL A 47 9.91 -2.51 -14.52
C VAL A 47 10.50 -2.87 -13.17
N HIS A 48 11.78 -2.58 -12.96
CA HIS A 48 12.48 -2.92 -11.72
C HIS A 48 12.52 -1.72 -10.79
N TRP A 49 11.82 -1.84 -9.66
CA TRP A 49 11.67 -0.77 -8.68
C TRP A 49 12.42 -1.12 -7.39
N ARG A 50 13.07 -0.11 -6.80
CA ARG A 50 13.62 -0.18 -5.44
C ARG A 50 12.98 0.90 -4.58
N LEU A 51 12.60 0.56 -3.36
CA LEU A 51 12.14 1.56 -2.39
C LEU A 51 13.34 2.44 -2.00
N LEU A 52 13.24 3.74 -2.27
CA LEU A 52 14.29 4.71 -2.01
C LEU A 52 14.21 5.28 -0.59
N GLY A 53 13.00 5.48 -0.11
CA GLY A 53 12.70 6.17 1.14
C GLY A 53 11.23 6.58 1.19
N HIS A 54 10.93 7.61 1.98
CA HIS A 54 9.59 8.15 2.16
C HIS A 54 9.62 9.68 2.12
N ALA A 55 8.56 10.30 1.58
CA ALA A 55 8.50 11.76 1.54
C ALA A 55 8.12 12.39 2.88
N LEU A 56 7.32 11.67 3.69
CA LEU A 56 6.85 12.09 5.01
C LEU A 56 7.48 11.20 6.08
N ASP A 57 8.77 11.40 6.33
CA ASP A 57 9.60 10.54 7.16
C ASP A 57 9.94 11.11 8.54
N ARG A 58 9.40 12.29 8.88
CA ARG A 58 9.60 12.93 10.19
C ARG A 58 8.28 13.22 10.91
N PRO A 59 8.26 13.20 12.26
CA PRO A 59 7.10 13.62 13.04
C PRO A 59 6.57 15.03 12.71
N SER A 60 7.44 15.96 12.28
CA SER A 60 7.02 17.31 11.86
C SER A 60 6.23 17.33 10.55
N GLN A 61 6.39 16.29 9.72
CA GLN A 61 5.70 16.17 8.44
C GLN A 61 4.40 15.37 8.56
N LEU A 62 4.40 14.32 9.37
CA LEU A 62 3.27 13.41 9.53
C LEU A 62 3.21 12.84 10.93
N ALA A 63 2.18 13.26 11.67
CA ALA A 63 1.78 12.65 12.92
C ALA A 63 0.25 12.61 12.97
N LEU A 64 -0.32 11.40 12.94
CA LEU A 64 -1.75 11.19 13.08
C LEU A 64 -2.10 11.03 14.56
N PRO A 65 -3.26 11.54 15.01
CA PRO A 65 -3.73 11.27 16.37
C PRO A 65 -3.97 9.77 16.55
N ASP A 66 -3.76 9.24 17.76
CA ASP A 66 -3.99 7.82 18.05
C ASP A 66 -5.42 7.40 17.72
N THR A 67 -6.38 8.33 17.79
CA THR A 67 -7.79 8.11 17.45
C THR A 67 -8.12 8.12 15.96
N ALA A 68 -7.14 8.39 15.07
CA ALA A 68 -7.34 8.32 13.62
C ALA A 68 -7.76 6.89 13.24
N ALA A 69 -8.84 6.74 12.49
CA ALA A 69 -9.29 5.42 12.05
C ALA A 69 -8.28 4.79 11.07
N SER A 70 -8.17 3.46 11.07
CA SER A 70 -7.43 2.76 9.99
C SER A 70 -8.00 3.13 8.62
N SER A 71 -7.15 3.13 7.59
CA SER A 71 -7.43 3.68 6.25
C SER A 71 -7.70 5.20 6.20
N THR A 72 -7.47 5.95 7.27
CA THR A 72 -7.34 7.42 7.23
C THR A 72 -5.87 7.84 7.26
N GLY A 73 -5.54 9.12 7.10
CA GLY A 73 -4.16 9.58 6.98
C GLY A 73 -3.80 9.93 5.53
N VAL A 74 -2.69 9.43 5.02
CA VAL A 74 -2.16 9.85 3.71
C VAL A 74 -2.86 9.17 2.54
N TYR A 75 -3.67 9.92 1.81
CA TYR A 75 -4.39 9.49 0.61
C TYR A 75 -3.51 9.65 -0.64
N ALA A 76 -4.10 9.60 -1.85
CA ALA A 76 -3.38 9.63 -3.12
C ALA A 76 -2.38 10.80 -3.19
N PRO A 77 -1.07 10.51 -3.36
CA PRO A 77 -0.07 11.53 -3.63
C PRO A 77 0.06 11.76 -5.13
N THR A 78 0.37 13.00 -5.51
CA THR A 78 0.90 13.33 -6.83
C THR A 78 2.36 13.73 -6.71
N LEU A 79 3.22 13.10 -7.51
CA LEU A 79 4.65 13.41 -7.63
C LEU A 79 4.94 14.04 -8.99
N ARG A 80 5.57 15.23 -9.00
CA ARG A 80 5.99 15.94 -10.21
C ARG A 80 7.45 16.38 -10.09
N HIS A 81 8.13 16.48 -11.22
CA HIS A 81 9.46 17.09 -11.31
C HIS A 81 9.37 18.31 -12.23
N HIS A 82 9.62 19.49 -11.67
CA HIS A 82 9.48 20.76 -12.38
C HIS A 82 10.56 21.73 -11.91
N ASP A 83 11.26 22.36 -12.86
CA ASP A 83 12.36 23.30 -12.62
C ASP A 83 13.45 22.81 -11.65
N GLY A 84 13.81 21.52 -11.78
CA GLY A 84 14.88 20.89 -11.00
C GLY A 84 14.50 20.50 -9.57
N LEU A 85 13.22 20.60 -9.21
CA LEU A 85 12.70 20.23 -7.89
C LEU A 85 11.63 19.14 -8.03
N PHE A 86 11.62 18.22 -7.07
CA PHE A 86 10.51 17.29 -6.86
C PHE A 86 9.44 17.97 -6.02
N TRP A 87 8.21 17.91 -6.50
CA TRP A 87 7.01 18.43 -5.86
C TRP A 87 6.11 17.27 -5.54
N LEU A 88 5.74 17.12 -4.28
CA LEU A 88 4.78 16.10 -3.85
C LEU A 88 3.61 16.77 -3.14
N ILE A 89 2.40 16.55 -3.64
CA ILE A 89 1.17 17.02 -3.02
C ILE A 89 0.31 15.81 -2.66
N THR A 90 -0.37 15.84 -1.52
CA THR A 90 -1.23 14.74 -1.05
C THR A 90 -2.28 15.27 -0.08
N THR A 91 -3.28 14.47 0.24
CA THR A 91 -4.23 14.75 1.33
C THR A 91 -3.92 13.92 2.57
N VAL A 92 -3.84 14.56 3.73
CA VAL A 92 -3.81 13.91 5.05
C VAL A 92 -5.19 13.97 5.68
N VAL A 93 -6.02 12.96 5.37
CA VAL A 93 -7.39 12.80 5.88
C VAL A 93 -7.37 12.56 7.39
N ALA A 94 -8.32 13.18 8.10
CA ALA A 94 -8.34 13.26 9.56
C ALA A 94 -7.08 13.90 10.19
N GLY A 95 -6.30 14.64 9.39
CA GLY A 95 -5.11 15.37 9.79
C GLY A 95 -5.04 16.73 9.11
N ALA A 96 -3.89 17.03 8.50
CA ALA A 96 -3.55 18.36 7.98
C ALA A 96 -4.34 18.80 6.74
N GLY A 97 -5.14 17.93 6.10
CA GLY A 97 -5.76 18.22 4.81
C GLY A 97 -4.75 18.15 3.66
N ASN A 98 -4.95 18.95 2.62
CA ASN A 98 -4.02 18.99 1.48
C ASN A 98 -2.69 19.64 1.87
N VAL A 99 -1.59 18.95 1.61
CA VAL A 99 -0.23 19.41 1.95
C VAL A 99 0.72 19.18 0.79
N LEU A 100 1.70 20.07 0.67
CA LEU A 100 2.75 20.03 -0.35
C LEU A 100 4.12 19.97 0.33
N VAL A 101 5.00 19.09 -0.15
CA VAL A 101 6.41 19.00 0.24
C VAL A 101 7.30 19.00 -0.99
N THR A 102 8.56 19.40 -0.82
CA THR A 102 9.53 19.47 -1.92
C THR A 102 10.87 18.87 -1.56
N ALA A 103 11.62 18.42 -2.57
CA ALA A 103 13.00 17.97 -2.41
C ALA A 103 13.82 18.18 -3.69
N GLU A 104 15.11 18.48 -3.57
CA GLU A 104 16.05 18.45 -4.71
C GLU A 104 16.47 17.02 -5.07
N ASN A 105 16.45 16.13 -4.07
CA ASN A 105 16.74 14.70 -4.21
C ASN A 105 15.52 13.91 -3.74
N PRO A 106 14.97 12.98 -4.55
CA PRO A 106 13.76 12.23 -4.16
C PRO A 106 14.01 11.25 -3.00
N ALA A 107 15.26 10.95 -2.66
CA ALA A 107 15.64 10.25 -1.43
C ALA A 107 15.54 11.13 -0.16
N GLY A 108 15.30 12.43 -0.34
CA GLY A 108 15.26 13.42 0.72
C GLY A 108 16.60 14.17 0.92
N PRO A 109 16.63 15.11 1.88
CA PRO A 109 15.52 15.43 2.79
C PRO A 109 14.38 16.17 2.08
N TRP A 110 13.15 15.79 2.39
CA TRP A 110 11.95 16.50 1.96
C TRP A 110 11.64 17.65 2.93
N SER A 111 11.10 18.76 2.42
CA SER A 111 10.72 19.94 3.22
C SER A 111 9.67 19.61 4.28
N ASP A 112 9.49 20.50 5.25
CA ASP A 112 8.27 20.48 6.05
C ASP A 112 7.04 20.81 5.19
N PRO A 113 5.82 20.38 5.59
CA PRO A 113 4.62 20.50 4.77
C PRO A 113 4.14 21.95 4.67
N VAL A 114 3.83 22.37 3.45
CA VAL A 114 3.09 23.59 3.15
C VAL A 114 1.61 23.24 3.04
N PRO A 115 0.72 23.75 3.91
CA PRO A 115 -0.72 23.54 3.77
C PRO A 115 -1.23 24.16 2.47
N VAL A 116 -2.04 23.42 1.72
CA VAL A 116 -2.64 23.90 0.46
C VAL A 116 -4.11 24.20 0.71
N GLY A 117 -4.52 25.44 0.46
CA GLY A 117 -5.86 25.96 0.78
C GLY A 117 -6.99 25.46 -0.13
N VAL A 118 -6.96 24.20 -0.56
CA VAL A 118 -7.97 23.58 -1.42
C VAL A 118 -8.76 22.50 -0.66
N PRO A 119 -10.08 22.35 -0.90
CA PRO A 119 -10.88 21.29 -0.30
C PRO A 119 -10.64 19.96 -1.03
N GLY A 120 -11.38 18.92 -0.63
CA GLY A 120 -11.40 17.66 -1.35
C GLY A 120 -10.14 16.81 -1.17
N ILE A 121 -9.99 15.84 -2.07
CA ILE A 121 -8.90 14.85 -2.09
C ILE A 121 -8.24 14.78 -3.48
N ASP A 122 -7.21 13.94 -3.59
CA ASP A 122 -6.49 13.61 -4.81
C ASP A 122 -5.96 14.85 -5.56
N PRO A 123 -5.15 15.69 -4.89
CA PRO A 123 -4.62 16.87 -5.53
C PRO A 123 -3.53 16.51 -6.55
N ASP A 124 -3.51 17.18 -7.70
CA ASP A 124 -2.46 17.15 -8.72
C ASP A 124 -1.97 18.55 -9.05
N LEU A 125 -0.71 18.65 -9.46
CA LEU A 125 -0.07 19.90 -9.86
C LEU A 125 0.32 19.85 -11.33
N ALA A 126 -0.01 20.91 -12.07
CA ALA A 126 0.43 21.11 -13.43
C ALA A 126 0.81 22.58 -13.68
N TRP A 127 1.75 22.80 -14.58
CA TRP A 127 2.29 24.13 -14.88
C TRP A 127 2.00 24.56 -16.31
N GLU A 128 1.59 25.80 -16.47
CA GLU A 128 1.61 26.47 -17.77
C GLU A 128 3.04 26.87 -18.17
N GLU A 129 3.23 27.22 -19.45
CA GLU A 129 4.55 27.63 -19.99
C GLU A 129 5.10 28.91 -19.33
N ASP A 130 4.23 29.77 -18.80
CA ASP A 130 4.63 30.98 -18.10
C ASP A 130 4.97 30.75 -16.61
N GLY A 131 4.92 29.50 -16.15
CA GLY A 131 5.17 29.12 -14.76
C GLY A 131 3.93 29.17 -13.86
N THR A 132 2.75 29.52 -14.38
CA THR A 132 1.50 29.46 -13.61
C THR A 132 1.21 28.02 -13.17
N CYS A 133 1.12 27.80 -11.86
CA CYS A 133 0.80 26.50 -11.27
C CYS A 133 -0.71 26.35 -11.05
N TRP A 134 -1.28 25.27 -11.58
CA TRP A 134 -2.64 24.83 -11.33
C TRP A 134 -2.62 23.64 -10.35
N CYS A 135 -3.52 23.69 -9.36
CA CYS A 135 -3.88 22.56 -8.53
C CYS A 135 -5.26 22.07 -8.98
N VAL A 136 -5.37 20.79 -9.34
CA VAL A 136 -6.65 20.12 -9.61
C VAL A 136 -6.94 19.09 -8.53
N PHE A 137 -8.20 18.86 -8.21
CA PHE A 137 -8.60 17.99 -7.09
C PHE A 137 -10.05 17.52 -7.23
N SER A 138 -10.41 16.47 -6.49
CA SER A 138 -11.77 15.94 -6.42
C SER A 138 -12.56 16.57 -5.27
N ASP A 139 -13.66 17.24 -5.62
CA ASP A 139 -14.61 17.89 -4.69
C ASP A 139 -16.01 17.89 -5.33
N GLY A 140 -16.70 16.74 -5.28
CA GLY A 140 -18.02 16.57 -5.92
C GLY A 140 -17.96 16.57 -7.45
N GLY A 141 -16.82 16.17 -8.02
CA GLY A 141 -16.40 16.34 -9.41
C GLY A 141 -14.98 16.93 -9.46
N ILE A 142 -14.42 17.15 -10.64
CA ILE A 142 -13.06 17.72 -10.74
C ILE A 142 -13.12 19.24 -10.77
N ARG A 143 -12.40 19.87 -9.85
CA ARG A 143 -12.23 21.31 -9.74
C ARG A 143 -10.76 21.67 -9.88
N GLY A 144 -10.50 22.91 -10.25
CA GLY A 144 -9.14 23.43 -10.41
C GLY A 144 -9.03 24.86 -9.93
N VAL A 145 -7.85 25.22 -9.43
CA VAL A 145 -7.52 26.58 -9.02
C VAL A 145 -6.05 26.84 -9.29
N ARG A 146 -5.69 28.08 -9.60
CA ARG A 146 -4.27 28.49 -9.63
C ARG A 146 -3.77 28.62 -8.20
N ILE A 147 -2.53 28.24 -7.93
CA ILE A 147 -1.93 28.37 -6.60
C ILE A 147 -0.54 29.01 -6.70
N ASP A 148 -0.08 29.62 -5.61
CA ASP A 148 1.36 29.75 -5.36
C ASP A 148 1.84 28.48 -4.64
N PRO A 149 2.59 27.58 -5.31
CA PRO A 149 2.98 26.30 -4.72
C PRO A 149 4.01 26.45 -3.60
N LYS A 150 4.65 27.62 -3.43
CA LYS A 150 5.59 27.87 -2.33
C LYS A 150 4.88 28.22 -1.02
N SER A 151 3.74 28.91 -1.10
CA SER A 151 2.94 29.28 0.07
C SER A 151 1.72 28.38 0.27
N GLY A 152 1.29 27.66 -0.78
CA GLY A 152 0.06 26.86 -0.80
C GLY A 152 -1.22 27.69 -0.96
N GLU A 153 -1.10 29.01 -1.15
CA GLU A 153 -2.25 29.91 -1.24
C GLU A 153 -2.95 29.80 -2.61
N PRO A 154 -4.29 29.60 -2.63
CA PRO A 154 -5.06 29.67 -3.86
C PRO A 154 -5.16 31.10 -4.38
N LEU A 155 -4.93 31.27 -5.67
CA LEU A 155 -4.97 32.54 -6.40
C LEU A 155 -6.34 32.75 -7.05
N GLY A 156 -7.38 32.72 -6.22
CA GLY A 156 -8.79 32.84 -6.61
C GLY A 156 -9.65 31.68 -6.14
N ASP A 157 -10.89 31.63 -6.61
CA ASP A 157 -11.84 30.57 -6.26
C ASP A 157 -11.72 29.33 -7.18
N PRO A 158 -11.90 28.10 -6.65
CA PRO A 158 -11.91 26.90 -7.47
C PRO A 158 -13.04 26.88 -8.51
N VAL A 159 -12.67 26.57 -9.75
CA VAL A 159 -13.60 26.46 -10.89
C VAL A 159 -13.83 25.00 -11.26
N PRO A 160 -15.05 24.61 -11.71
CA PRO A 160 -15.26 23.28 -12.26
C PRO A 160 -14.42 23.06 -13.53
N MET A 161 -13.76 21.91 -13.65
CA MET A 161 -13.00 21.53 -14.84
C MET A 161 -13.75 20.48 -15.65
N TRP A 162 -14.11 19.37 -15.01
CA TRP A 162 -14.89 18.31 -15.63
C TRP A 162 -15.66 17.51 -14.57
N SER A 163 -16.89 17.13 -14.89
CA SER A 163 -17.71 16.30 -14.00
C SER A 163 -17.38 14.81 -14.07
N GLY A 164 -16.50 14.41 -14.99
CA GLY A 164 -16.29 13.00 -15.34
C GLY A 164 -17.22 12.49 -16.44
N SER A 165 -17.12 11.20 -16.79
CA SER A 165 -17.86 10.57 -17.89
C SER A 165 -19.31 10.19 -17.53
N GLY A 166 -19.68 10.36 -16.25
CA GLY A 166 -21.00 10.02 -15.71
C GLY A 166 -21.02 8.79 -14.81
N LEU A 167 -19.85 8.21 -14.50
CA LEU A 167 -19.70 7.19 -13.47
C LEU A 167 -19.60 7.83 -12.08
N GLN A 168 -19.74 7.02 -11.02
CA GLN A 168 -19.66 7.51 -9.65
C GLN A 168 -18.23 7.90 -9.26
N TYR A 169 -18.07 8.75 -8.25
CA TYR A 169 -16.78 9.08 -7.62
C TYR A 169 -15.66 9.50 -8.61
N PRO A 170 -15.81 10.59 -9.38
CA PRO A 170 -14.69 11.16 -10.11
C PRO A 170 -13.56 11.58 -9.17
N GLU A 171 -12.40 10.95 -9.30
CA GLU A 171 -11.24 11.08 -8.40
C GLU A 171 -9.92 10.90 -9.16
N GLY A 172 -8.77 11.04 -8.50
CA GLY A 172 -7.44 10.94 -9.12
C GLY A 172 -7.23 11.78 -10.40
N PRO A 173 -7.59 13.10 -10.43
CA PRO A 173 -7.39 13.92 -11.62
C PRO A 173 -5.92 14.21 -11.86
N HIS A 174 -5.43 14.04 -13.10
CA HIS A 174 -4.11 14.49 -13.53
C HIS A 174 -4.19 15.32 -14.81
N LEU A 175 -3.51 16.47 -14.81
CA LEU A 175 -3.38 17.33 -15.98
C LEU A 175 -2.05 17.13 -16.72
N TYR A 176 -2.13 17.03 -18.05
CA TYR A 176 -0.96 16.95 -18.91
C TYR A 176 -1.07 17.95 -20.06
N ARG A 177 -0.04 18.78 -20.26
CA ARG A 177 0.09 19.57 -21.48
C ARG A 177 0.92 18.79 -22.49
N ILE A 178 0.27 18.25 -23.52
CA ILE A 178 0.93 17.45 -24.56
C ILE A 178 0.56 18.03 -25.93
N GLY A 179 1.56 18.56 -26.63
CA GLY A 179 1.34 19.32 -27.86
C GLY A 179 0.41 20.52 -27.63
N GLU A 180 -0.65 20.60 -28.42
CA GLU A 180 -1.62 21.71 -28.36
C GLU A 180 -2.82 21.46 -27.43
N TRP A 181 -2.76 20.41 -26.61
CA TRP A 181 -3.87 19.97 -25.76
C TRP A 181 -3.45 19.89 -24.30
N TRP A 182 -4.40 20.24 -23.45
CA TRP A 182 -4.46 19.82 -22.06
C TRP A 182 -5.29 18.54 -21.98
N TYR A 183 -4.73 17.46 -21.47
CA TYR A 183 -5.45 16.24 -21.14
C TYR A 183 -5.78 16.22 -19.66
N LEU A 184 -6.99 15.79 -19.33
CA LEU A 184 -7.43 15.49 -17.97
C LEU A 184 -7.77 14.00 -17.91
N LEU A 185 -6.88 13.24 -17.29
CA LEU A 185 -7.10 11.84 -16.91
C LEU A 185 -7.72 11.84 -15.51
N LEU A 186 -8.70 10.98 -15.28
CA LEU A 186 -9.26 10.76 -13.94
C LEU A 186 -9.76 9.32 -13.80
N SER A 187 -10.09 8.95 -12.57
CA SER A 187 -10.72 7.67 -12.24
C SER A 187 -12.16 7.85 -11.80
N GLU A 188 -12.99 6.85 -12.06
CA GLU A 188 -14.39 6.82 -11.66
C GLU A 188 -14.85 5.38 -11.43
N GLY A 189 -16.06 5.22 -10.91
CA GLY A 189 -16.68 3.93 -10.61
C GLY A 189 -16.41 3.40 -9.20
N GLY A 190 -15.72 4.20 -8.36
CA GLY A 190 -15.19 3.77 -7.06
C GLY A 190 -13.91 2.96 -7.21
N THR A 191 -13.26 2.63 -6.09
CA THR A 191 -12.00 1.87 -6.09
C THR A 191 -12.23 0.33 -6.04
N GLU A 192 -13.48 -0.11 -6.18
CA GLU A 192 -13.87 -1.52 -6.20
C GLU A 192 -14.07 -2.06 -7.64
N ARG A 193 -14.99 -3.02 -7.82
CA ARG A 193 -15.22 -3.72 -9.10
C ARG A 193 -15.68 -2.82 -10.25
N GLY A 194 -16.12 -1.60 -9.95
CA GLY A 194 -16.57 -0.61 -10.93
C GLY A 194 -15.45 0.28 -11.49
N HIS A 195 -14.25 0.22 -10.89
CA HIS A 195 -13.15 1.16 -11.14
C HIS A 195 -12.75 1.23 -12.61
N ALA A 196 -12.52 2.46 -13.08
CA ALA A 196 -12.27 2.75 -14.47
C ALA A 196 -11.48 4.05 -14.64
N LEU A 197 -10.73 4.16 -15.74
CA LEU A 197 -10.06 5.39 -16.18
C LEU A 197 -10.88 6.08 -17.27
N SER A 198 -11.03 7.38 -17.16
CA SER A 198 -11.68 8.23 -18.15
C SER A 198 -10.77 9.40 -18.53
N LEU A 199 -10.84 9.81 -19.79
CA LEU A 199 -9.96 10.83 -20.36
C LEU A 199 -10.78 11.92 -21.06
N ALA A 200 -10.37 13.17 -20.90
CA ALA A 200 -10.88 14.31 -21.66
C ALA A 200 -9.73 15.24 -22.07
N ARG A 201 -9.97 16.14 -23.03
CA ARG A 201 -8.97 17.14 -23.43
C ARG A 201 -9.56 18.53 -23.70
N ALA A 202 -8.78 19.57 -23.50
CA ALA A 202 -9.15 20.97 -23.73
C ALA A 202 -8.01 21.72 -24.42
N ARG A 203 -8.32 22.82 -25.11
CA ARG A 203 -7.30 23.69 -25.73
C ARG A 203 -6.62 24.64 -24.75
N ALA A 204 -7.27 24.91 -23.62
CA ALA A 204 -6.77 25.78 -22.55
C ALA A 204 -7.42 25.38 -21.22
N LEU A 205 -6.77 25.71 -20.12
CA LEU A 205 -7.37 25.61 -18.79
C LEU A 205 -8.25 26.85 -18.52
N PRO A 206 -9.38 26.70 -17.80
CA PRO A 206 -9.88 25.50 -17.14
C PRO A 206 -10.77 24.60 -18.02
N GLY A 207 -10.84 24.82 -19.35
CA GLY A 207 -11.69 24.07 -20.27
C GLY A 207 -12.31 24.95 -21.36
N PRO A 208 -13.41 24.50 -22.01
CA PRO A 208 -14.15 23.27 -21.73
C PRO A 208 -13.39 22.01 -22.17
N PHE A 209 -13.54 20.93 -21.40
CA PHE A 209 -12.99 19.61 -21.71
C PHE A 209 -13.95 18.80 -22.60
N GLU A 210 -13.45 18.31 -23.73
CA GLU A 210 -14.10 17.34 -24.61
C GLU A 210 -13.76 15.92 -24.11
N PRO A 211 -14.74 15.08 -23.73
CA PRO A 211 -14.48 13.73 -23.28
C PRO A 211 -14.10 12.81 -24.45
N HIS A 212 -13.24 11.83 -24.20
CA HIS A 212 -13.00 10.76 -25.17
C HIS A 212 -14.31 9.99 -25.45
N PRO A 213 -14.68 9.75 -26.72
CA PRO A 213 -15.97 9.15 -27.06
C PRO A 213 -16.14 7.70 -26.59
N ALA A 214 -15.03 7.00 -26.33
CA ALA A 214 -15.02 5.62 -25.83
C ALA A 214 -14.79 5.52 -24.32
N ASN A 215 -14.99 6.59 -23.55
CA ASN A 215 -14.86 6.51 -22.09
C ASN A 215 -15.81 5.44 -21.49
N PRO A 216 -15.37 4.73 -20.43
CA PRO A 216 -14.02 4.74 -19.87
C PRO A 216 -12.99 4.06 -20.80
N VAL A 217 -11.78 4.60 -20.86
CA VAL A 217 -10.69 4.12 -21.74
C VAL A 217 -9.98 2.87 -21.21
N LEU A 218 -10.10 2.58 -19.91
CA LEU A 218 -9.63 1.33 -19.31
C LEU A 218 -10.53 0.93 -18.14
N SER A 219 -10.98 -0.32 -18.11
CA SER A 219 -11.61 -0.93 -16.95
C SER A 219 -11.68 -2.45 -17.14
N HIS A 220 -11.40 -3.20 -16.08
CA HIS A 220 -11.68 -4.65 -16.04
C HIS A 220 -13.05 -5.00 -15.45
N ARG A 221 -13.90 -4.00 -15.19
CA ARG A 221 -15.27 -4.24 -14.71
C ARG A 221 -16.03 -5.18 -15.64
N SER A 222 -16.82 -6.07 -15.06
CA SER A 222 -17.62 -7.06 -15.80
C SER A 222 -16.80 -8.03 -16.67
N THR A 223 -15.51 -8.22 -16.36
CA THR A 223 -14.63 -9.21 -17.00
C THR A 223 -14.15 -10.28 -16.00
N GLY A 224 -13.69 -11.42 -16.52
CA GLY A 224 -13.03 -12.47 -15.73
C GLY A 224 -11.51 -12.30 -15.58
N HIS A 225 -10.96 -11.10 -15.84
CA HIS A 225 -9.53 -10.86 -15.82
C HIS A 225 -8.96 -11.05 -14.39
N PRO A 226 -7.76 -11.63 -14.19
CA PRO A 226 -7.21 -11.87 -12.85
C PRO A 226 -6.79 -10.59 -12.11
N VAL A 227 -6.49 -9.51 -12.83
CA VAL A 227 -6.32 -8.16 -12.27
C VAL A 227 -7.65 -7.42 -12.35
N GLN A 228 -8.09 -6.84 -11.24
CA GLN A 228 -9.39 -6.20 -11.08
C GLN A 228 -9.22 -4.82 -10.44
N ASN A 229 -10.33 -4.08 -10.28
CA ASN A 229 -10.35 -2.74 -9.68
C ASN A 229 -9.34 -1.77 -10.32
N THR A 230 -9.14 -1.87 -11.63
CA THR A 230 -8.13 -1.11 -12.37
C THR A 230 -8.51 0.36 -12.53
N GLY A 231 -7.67 1.27 -12.03
CA GLY A 231 -7.88 2.71 -12.15
C GLY A 231 -6.75 3.49 -11.48
N HIS A 232 -6.98 4.75 -11.15
CA HIS A 232 -6.02 5.68 -10.53
C HIS A 232 -4.66 5.67 -11.23
N GLY A 233 -4.67 6.01 -12.53
CA GLY A 233 -3.51 5.91 -13.41
C GLY A 233 -2.83 7.26 -13.64
N ASP A 234 -1.52 7.24 -13.82
CA ASP A 234 -0.67 8.40 -14.09
C ASP A 234 0.26 8.11 -15.28
N LEU A 235 0.36 9.06 -16.21
CA LEU A 235 1.06 8.90 -17.50
C LEU A 235 2.52 9.34 -17.39
N VAL A 236 3.39 8.64 -18.12
CA VAL A 236 4.79 9.06 -18.30
C VAL A 236 5.25 8.84 -19.73
N GLU A 237 5.99 9.81 -20.26
CA GLU A 237 6.82 9.63 -21.46
C GLU A 237 8.21 9.15 -21.03
N ALA A 238 8.58 7.96 -21.50
CA ALA A 238 9.88 7.38 -21.27
C ALA A 238 10.98 8.14 -22.04
N HIS A 239 12.24 7.96 -21.64
CA HIS A 239 13.38 8.65 -22.26
C HIS A 239 13.64 8.22 -23.72
N ASP A 240 13.05 7.11 -24.18
CA ASP A 240 13.04 6.67 -25.59
C ASP A 240 11.86 7.24 -26.41
N GLY A 241 10.98 8.04 -25.78
CA GLY A 241 9.78 8.62 -26.40
C GLY A 241 8.55 7.70 -26.39
N SER A 242 8.65 6.47 -25.86
CA SER A 242 7.50 5.60 -25.65
C SER A 242 6.65 6.09 -24.48
N TRP A 243 5.34 5.86 -24.53
CA TRP A 243 4.41 6.27 -23.48
C TRP A 243 3.95 5.09 -22.65
N TRP A 244 3.87 5.31 -21.35
CA TRP A 244 3.48 4.30 -20.36
C TRP A 244 2.54 4.90 -19.31
N MET A 245 1.84 4.02 -18.61
CA MET A 245 0.96 4.37 -17.51
C MET A 245 1.25 3.46 -16.33
N VAL A 246 1.48 4.06 -15.17
CA VAL A 246 1.31 3.34 -13.90
C VAL A 246 -0.15 3.45 -13.47
N LEU A 247 -0.71 2.42 -12.87
CA LEU A 247 -2.08 2.43 -12.36
C LEU A 247 -2.25 1.43 -11.23
N LEU A 248 -3.25 1.62 -10.37
CA LEU A 248 -3.56 0.65 -9.35
C LEU A 248 -4.44 -0.50 -9.88
N GLY A 249 -4.37 -1.63 -9.20
CA GLY A 249 -5.29 -2.76 -9.37
C GLY A 249 -5.20 -3.73 -8.20
N THR A 250 -6.02 -4.78 -8.23
CA THR A 250 -6.00 -5.85 -7.21
C THR A 250 -5.89 -7.22 -7.89
N ARG A 251 -5.33 -8.21 -7.18
CA ARG A 251 -5.30 -9.62 -7.59
C ARG A 251 -6.23 -10.48 -6.70
N PRO A 252 -7.57 -10.36 -6.83
CA PRO A 252 -8.49 -11.08 -5.96
C PRO A 252 -8.47 -12.59 -6.23
N ARG A 253 -8.78 -13.39 -5.21
CA ARG A 253 -8.84 -14.86 -5.24
C ARG A 253 -10.06 -15.39 -4.50
N GLY A 254 -10.29 -16.70 -4.58
CA GLY A 254 -11.42 -17.36 -3.95
C GLY A 254 -12.65 -17.42 -4.86
N ASP A 255 -13.79 -17.72 -4.25
CA ASP A 255 -15.06 -17.91 -4.96
C ASP A 255 -15.80 -16.58 -5.15
N THR A 256 -17.09 -16.48 -4.88
CA THR A 256 -17.86 -15.22 -4.96
C THR A 256 -17.84 -14.44 -3.63
N PRO A 257 -17.58 -13.12 -3.60
CA PRO A 257 -17.28 -12.18 -4.70
C PRO A 257 -15.78 -12.06 -5.05
N MET A 258 -14.97 -13.04 -4.62
CA MET A 258 -13.51 -13.03 -4.52
C MET A 258 -13.00 -11.97 -3.54
N TYR A 259 -11.75 -12.11 -3.11
CA TYR A 259 -11.18 -11.35 -2.00
C TYR A 259 -9.72 -11.00 -2.26
N HIS A 260 -9.27 -9.83 -1.81
CA HIS A 260 -7.87 -9.44 -1.89
C HIS A 260 -7.31 -9.04 -0.52
N GLY A 261 -6.26 -9.76 -0.09
CA GLY A 261 -5.56 -9.50 1.17
C GLY A 261 -4.35 -8.57 1.02
N MET A 262 -3.70 -8.54 -0.14
CA MET A 262 -2.48 -7.75 -0.36
C MET A 262 -2.74 -6.24 -0.52
N GLY A 263 -4.00 -5.82 -0.57
CA GLY A 263 -4.39 -4.45 -0.90
C GLY A 263 -4.33 -4.16 -2.40
N ARG A 264 -4.41 -2.88 -2.73
CA ARG A 264 -4.22 -2.36 -4.10
C ARG A 264 -2.72 -2.23 -4.39
N GLU A 265 -2.31 -2.70 -5.56
CA GLU A 265 -0.91 -2.83 -6.01
C GLU A 265 -0.68 -1.96 -7.26
N THR A 266 0.58 -1.64 -7.59
CA THR A 266 0.91 -0.81 -8.76
C THR A 266 1.28 -1.66 -9.97
N PHE A 267 0.62 -1.38 -11.08
CA PHE A 267 0.78 -2.05 -12.37
C PHE A 267 1.35 -1.09 -13.42
N LEU A 268 1.93 -1.66 -14.49
CA LEU A 268 2.42 -0.93 -15.65
C LEU A 268 1.67 -1.38 -16.91
N ALA A 269 1.20 -0.42 -17.71
CA ALA A 269 0.59 -0.65 -19.01
C ALA A 269 1.23 0.24 -20.09
N PRO A 270 1.43 -0.26 -21.33
CA PRO A 270 1.88 0.59 -22.43
C PRO A 270 0.77 1.57 -22.82
N VAL A 271 1.11 2.73 -23.37
CA VAL A 271 0.16 3.72 -23.87
C VAL A 271 0.39 3.93 -25.36
N ARG A 272 -0.70 3.85 -26.13
CA ARG A 272 -0.69 4.08 -27.58
C ARG A 272 -1.39 5.38 -27.92
N TRP A 273 -0.88 6.08 -28.93
CA TRP A 273 -1.51 7.29 -29.44
C TRP A 273 -2.40 6.96 -30.64
N GLU A 274 -3.68 7.29 -30.54
CA GLU A 274 -4.68 7.10 -31.61
C GLU A 274 -5.47 8.39 -31.78
N ASP A 275 -5.47 8.99 -32.98
CA ASP A 275 -6.17 10.25 -33.29
C ASP A 275 -5.91 11.40 -32.28
N GLY A 276 -4.67 11.46 -31.78
CA GLY A 276 -4.26 12.44 -30.78
C GLY A 276 -4.81 12.18 -29.37
N TRP A 277 -5.07 10.93 -29.02
CA TRP A 277 -5.44 10.50 -27.66
C TRP A 277 -4.45 9.48 -27.12
N PRO A 278 -3.91 9.69 -25.90
CA PRO A 278 -3.12 8.67 -25.19
C PRO A 278 -4.07 7.62 -24.61
N LEU A 279 -4.14 6.45 -25.24
CA LEU A 279 -5.00 5.36 -24.80
C LEU A 279 -4.16 4.28 -24.12
N PRO A 280 -4.51 3.87 -22.89
CA PRO A 280 -3.85 2.73 -22.26
C PRO A 280 -4.08 1.45 -23.10
N GLY A 281 -3.01 0.68 -23.25
CA GLY A 281 -3.05 -0.67 -23.81
C GLY A 281 -3.63 -1.68 -22.82
N PRO A 282 -3.70 -2.96 -23.21
CA PRO A 282 -4.19 -4.01 -22.32
C PRO A 282 -3.27 -4.15 -21.09
N LEU A 283 -3.88 -4.23 -19.90
CA LEU A 283 -3.16 -4.51 -18.67
C LEU A 283 -3.10 -6.02 -18.45
N GLU A 284 -1.94 -6.61 -18.72
CA GLU A 284 -1.70 -8.05 -18.60
C GLU A 284 -0.80 -8.37 -17.40
N LEU A 285 -0.98 -9.55 -16.80
CA LEU A 285 -0.05 -10.06 -15.77
C LEU A 285 1.36 -10.31 -16.32
N ARG A 286 1.49 -10.61 -17.61
CA ARG A 286 2.77 -10.73 -18.30
C ARG A 286 2.70 -9.95 -19.60
N ALA A 287 3.50 -8.90 -19.70
CA ALA A 287 3.46 -7.95 -20.82
C ALA A 287 4.84 -7.79 -21.47
N GLN A 288 4.86 -7.27 -22.69
CA GLN A 288 6.10 -6.92 -23.37
C GLN A 288 6.81 -5.80 -22.59
N ALA A 289 8.10 -6.01 -22.30
CA ALA A 289 8.90 -5.01 -21.58
C ALA A 289 9.14 -3.75 -22.45
N PRO A 290 9.29 -2.57 -21.82
CA PRO A 290 9.79 -1.39 -22.49
C PRO A 290 11.10 -1.67 -23.25
N GLU A 291 11.33 -0.98 -24.36
CA GLU A 291 12.59 -1.06 -25.11
C GLU A 291 13.72 -0.25 -24.45
N LEU A 292 13.66 -0.12 -23.12
CA LEU A 292 14.67 0.51 -22.27
C LEU A 292 15.73 -0.52 -21.88
N THR A 293 16.91 -0.05 -21.49
CA THR A 293 17.96 -0.96 -20.99
C THR A 293 17.53 -1.51 -19.63
N PRO A 294 17.39 -2.84 -19.46
CA PRO A 294 16.97 -3.41 -18.18
C PRO A 294 17.95 -3.06 -17.07
N HIS A 295 17.42 -2.71 -15.90
CA HIS A 295 18.18 -2.27 -14.75
C HIS A 295 17.64 -2.92 -13.46
N PRO A 296 17.80 -4.25 -13.28
CA PRO A 296 17.41 -4.91 -12.05
C PRO A 296 18.26 -4.41 -10.88
N TRP A 297 17.60 -4.19 -9.74
CA TRP A 297 18.27 -3.84 -8.50
C TRP A 297 18.72 -5.11 -7.75
N PRO A 298 19.75 -5.02 -6.89
CA PRO A 298 20.04 -6.10 -5.95
C PRO A 298 18.79 -6.43 -5.11
N PRO A 299 18.44 -7.70 -4.93
CA PRO A 299 17.29 -8.07 -4.10
C PRO A 299 17.51 -7.61 -2.67
N GLU A 300 16.45 -7.12 -2.03
CA GLU A 300 16.50 -6.90 -0.58
C GLU A 300 16.56 -8.25 0.14
N PRO A 301 17.28 -8.35 1.26
CA PRO A 301 17.30 -9.56 2.05
C PRO A 301 15.92 -9.81 2.67
N ASP A 302 15.46 -11.06 2.62
CA ASP A 302 14.20 -11.46 3.27
C ASP A 302 14.28 -11.26 4.79
N ARG A 303 15.47 -11.44 5.36
CA ARG A 303 15.77 -11.33 6.80
C ARG A 303 16.46 -10.01 7.15
N ASP A 304 16.02 -9.41 8.26
CA ASP A 304 16.62 -8.26 8.92
C ASP A 304 17.05 -8.68 10.33
N ASP A 305 18.34 -8.59 10.62
CA ASP A 305 18.94 -8.90 11.93
C ASP A 305 19.00 -7.67 12.85
N PHE A 306 18.42 -6.53 12.44
CA PHE A 306 18.35 -5.30 13.24
C PHE A 306 19.72 -4.76 13.73
N ASP A 307 20.80 -5.08 13.01
CA ASP A 307 22.17 -4.63 13.29
C ASP A 307 22.44 -3.18 12.81
N SER A 308 21.49 -2.59 12.08
CA SER A 308 21.56 -1.21 11.62
C SER A 308 21.08 -0.25 12.71
N PRO A 309 21.69 0.95 12.86
CA PRO A 309 21.23 1.95 13.85
C PRO A 309 19.85 2.54 13.54
N THR A 310 19.31 2.28 12.35
CA THR A 310 18.00 2.73 11.89
C THR A 310 17.29 1.62 11.14
N LEU A 311 15.97 1.53 11.28
CA LEU A 311 15.14 0.63 10.49
C LEU A 311 15.26 0.95 8.99
N ALA A 312 15.37 -0.10 8.17
CA ALA A 312 15.30 0.03 6.71
C ALA A 312 13.95 0.64 6.25
N PRO A 313 13.90 1.34 5.10
CA PRO A 313 12.69 2.02 4.62
C PRO A 313 11.43 1.16 4.46
N ARG A 314 11.58 -0.16 4.32
CA ARG A 314 10.46 -1.12 4.20
C ARG A 314 9.63 -1.26 5.47
N TRP A 315 10.16 -0.88 6.63
CA TRP A 315 9.49 -0.98 7.91
C TRP A 315 8.47 0.14 8.09
N VAL A 316 7.26 -0.23 8.48
CA VAL A 316 6.18 0.72 8.79
C VAL A 316 5.60 0.49 10.17
N SER A 317 5.20 1.60 10.78
CA SER A 317 4.51 1.68 12.06
C SER A 317 3.14 2.34 11.89
N LEU A 318 2.29 2.25 12.91
CA LEU A 318 0.96 2.85 12.89
C LEU A 318 0.99 4.29 13.43
N ARG A 319 0.43 5.23 12.66
CA ARG A 319 0.05 6.62 12.99
C ARG A 319 1.17 7.60 13.31
N ARG A 320 2.19 7.18 14.05
CA ARG A 320 3.31 8.01 14.49
C ARG A 320 4.59 7.22 14.64
N GLN A 321 5.71 7.89 14.43
CA GLN A 321 7.01 7.36 14.83
C GLN A 321 7.14 7.57 16.34
N ASP A 322 7.35 6.49 17.09
CA ASP A 322 7.42 6.51 18.55
C ASP A 322 8.82 6.04 19.00
N PRO A 323 9.82 6.95 19.02
CA PRO A 323 11.21 6.60 19.31
C PRO A 323 11.43 6.25 20.79
N GLU A 324 10.41 6.32 21.66
CA GLU A 324 10.48 5.78 23.01
C GLU A 324 10.05 4.31 23.04
N ALA A 325 9.12 3.92 22.16
CA ALA A 325 8.55 2.59 22.14
C ALA A 325 9.18 1.64 21.12
N VAL A 326 9.97 2.14 20.18
CA VAL A 326 10.68 1.38 19.15
C VAL A 326 12.17 1.68 19.25
N GLN A 327 12.95 0.76 19.83
CA GLN A 327 14.39 0.94 20.12
C GLN A 327 15.24 -0.07 19.35
N LEU A 328 16.40 0.37 18.86
CA LEU A 328 17.44 -0.49 18.25
C LEU A 328 18.75 -0.52 19.06
N ASP A 329 18.89 0.36 20.04
CA ASP A 329 20.10 0.54 20.85
C ASP A 329 19.98 0.00 22.29
N GLU A 330 18.76 -0.18 22.80
CA GLU A 330 18.50 -0.77 24.13
C GLU A 330 19.09 -2.17 24.27
N ARG A 331 19.04 -2.97 23.20
CA ARG A 331 19.69 -4.27 23.10
C ARG A 331 20.28 -4.41 21.69
N PRO A 332 21.60 -4.20 21.50
CA PRO A 332 22.23 -4.26 20.19
C PRO A 332 21.94 -5.57 19.44
N GLY A 333 21.67 -5.46 18.13
CA GLY A 333 21.26 -6.59 17.28
C GLY A 333 19.83 -7.07 17.55
N HIS A 334 18.98 -6.24 18.17
CA HIS A 334 17.56 -6.53 18.37
C HIS A 334 16.72 -5.28 18.12
N LEU A 335 15.49 -5.47 17.64
CA LEU A 335 14.42 -4.50 17.75
C LEU A 335 13.71 -4.69 19.09
N VAL A 336 13.67 -3.68 19.96
CA VAL A 336 12.94 -3.72 21.22
C VAL A 336 11.68 -2.89 21.11
N LEU A 337 10.53 -3.50 21.40
CA LEU A 337 9.22 -2.87 21.39
C LEU A 337 8.66 -2.76 22.82
N HIS A 338 8.18 -1.57 23.19
CA HIS A 338 7.51 -1.32 24.48
C HIS A 338 6.01 -1.12 24.28
N ALA A 339 5.19 -1.79 25.09
CA ALA A 339 3.75 -1.69 24.97
C ALA A 339 3.23 -0.26 25.23
N ARG A 340 2.38 0.23 24.33
CA ARG A 340 1.57 1.45 24.53
C ARG A 340 0.09 1.18 24.78
N ALA A 341 -0.38 -0.02 24.44
CA ALA A 341 -1.75 -0.47 24.62
C ALA A 341 -1.77 -1.95 25.02
N ASP A 342 -2.89 -2.41 25.56
CA ASP A 342 -3.09 -3.77 26.08
C ASP A 342 -3.53 -4.80 25.02
N SER A 343 -3.82 -4.34 23.79
CA SER A 343 -4.22 -5.15 22.64
C SER A 343 -3.96 -4.40 21.33
N LEU A 344 -3.77 -5.14 20.22
CA LEU A 344 -3.76 -4.59 18.85
C LEU A 344 -5.14 -4.04 18.39
N ASP A 345 -6.17 -4.31 19.18
CA ASP A 345 -7.51 -3.76 19.00
C ASP A 345 -7.61 -2.27 19.34
N THR A 346 -6.68 -1.79 20.15
CA THR A 346 -6.68 -0.42 20.67
C THR A 346 -5.87 0.46 19.73
N PRO A 347 -6.46 1.53 19.17
CA PRO A 347 -5.69 2.50 18.40
C PRO A 347 -4.49 3.04 19.20
N GLY A 348 -3.32 3.12 18.55
CA GLY A 348 -2.06 3.49 19.21
C GLY A 348 -1.25 2.31 19.78
N ALA A 349 -1.69 1.06 19.59
CA ALA A 349 -0.86 -0.11 19.84
C ALA A 349 0.44 -0.07 19.01
N ILE A 350 1.53 -0.57 19.59
CA ILE A 350 2.83 -0.65 18.91
C ILE A 350 2.85 -1.85 17.99
N PHE A 351 3.13 -1.59 16.73
CA PHE A 351 3.26 -2.57 15.67
C PHE A 351 4.30 -2.05 14.67
N VAL A 352 5.27 -2.89 14.32
CA VAL A 352 6.30 -2.61 13.32
C VAL A 352 6.32 -3.76 12.32
N GLY A 353 6.01 -3.48 11.05
CA GLY A 353 5.77 -4.53 10.07
C GLY A 353 6.20 -4.20 8.64
N ARG A 354 6.06 -5.21 7.78
CA ARG A 354 6.29 -5.15 6.34
C ARG A 354 5.02 -5.53 5.59
N ARG A 355 4.78 -4.85 4.47
CA ARG A 355 3.63 -5.13 3.59
C ARG A 355 3.74 -6.55 3.03
N GLN A 356 2.64 -7.27 2.95
CA GLN A 356 2.59 -8.53 2.21
C GLN A 356 2.73 -8.23 0.71
N GLN A 357 3.79 -8.72 0.08
CA GLN A 357 4.06 -8.50 -1.36
C GLN A 357 3.82 -9.77 -2.20
N ASP A 358 3.99 -10.94 -1.61
CA ASP A 358 3.72 -12.21 -2.27
C ASP A 358 2.42 -12.85 -1.81
N ALA A 359 1.75 -13.53 -2.74
CA ALA A 359 0.53 -14.26 -2.44
C ALA A 359 0.79 -15.48 -1.55
N ASN A 360 1.97 -16.10 -1.68
CA ASN A 360 2.48 -17.11 -0.75
C ASN A 360 3.73 -16.55 -0.08
N CYS A 361 3.73 -16.45 1.24
CA CYS A 361 4.86 -15.93 2.00
C CYS A 361 4.92 -16.54 3.40
N THR A 362 6.11 -16.46 3.99
CA THR A 362 6.36 -16.89 5.37
C THR A 362 6.97 -15.72 6.13
N ALA A 363 6.30 -15.31 7.22
CA ALA A 363 6.85 -14.37 8.19
C ALA A 363 7.34 -15.13 9.42
N ARG A 364 8.56 -14.84 9.87
CA ARG A 364 9.20 -15.46 11.03
C ARG A 364 9.92 -14.41 11.86
N THR A 365 9.97 -14.60 13.17
CA THR A 365 10.78 -13.77 14.07
C THR A 365 11.16 -14.53 15.33
N LEU A 366 12.35 -14.27 15.86
CA LEU A 366 12.77 -14.76 17.17
C LEU A 366 12.47 -13.70 18.23
N ILE A 367 11.49 -13.97 19.08
CA ILE A 367 11.04 -13.06 20.14
C ILE A 367 11.54 -13.50 21.51
N ASP A 368 11.99 -12.56 22.33
CA ASP A 368 12.32 -12.72 23.74
C ASP A 368 11.47 -11.74 24.57
N VAL A 369 10.50 -12.28 25.31
CA VAL A 369 9.51 -11.48 26.04
C VAL A 369 9.93 -11.33 27.50
N THR A 370 9.86 -10.09 28.01
CA THR A 370 10.16 -9.80 29.43
C THR A 370 9.24 -10.56 30.39
N GLU A 371 9.69 -10.74 31.65
CA GLU A 371 8.86 -11.38 32.68
C GLU A 371 7.53 -10.63 32.87
N GLY A 372 6.42 -11.34 32.68
CA GLY A 372 5.07 -10.75 32.70
C GLY A 372 4.72 -9.90 31.48
N GLY A 373 5.57 -9.86 30.45
CA GLY A 373 5.31 -9.22 29.17
C GLY A 373 4.45 -10.07 28.24
N ARG A 374 3.93 -9.44 27.17
CA ARG A 374 3.24 -10.08 26.04
C ARG A 374 3.55 -9.34 24.75
N GLY A 375 3.88 -10.10 23.71
CA GLY A 375 4.12 -9.61 22.37
C GLY A 375 4.15 -10.76 21.37
N GLY A 376 4.35 -10.45 20.10
CA GLY A 376 4.30 -11.52 19.10
C GLY A 376 4.46 -11.06 17.67
N LEU A 377 3.99 -11.92 16.78
CA LEU A 377 3.93 -11.73 15.34
C LEU A 377 2.45 -11.69 14.92
N ALA A 378 2.08 -10.72 14.10
CA ALA A 378 0.71 -10.57 13.63
C ALA A 378 0.65 -10.31 12.13
N VAL A 379 -0.46 -10.74 11.52
CA VAL A 379 -0.92 -10.31 10.20
C VAL A 379 -2.13 -9.41 10.42
N ARG A 380 -2.00 -8.15 10.02
CA ARG A 380 -2.92 -7.08 10.38
C ARG A 380 -3.47 -6.40 9.14
N LEU A 381 -4.76 -6.08 9.19
CA LEU A 381 -5.39 -5.13 8.26
C LEU A 381 -5.82 -3.85 8.99
N ASP A 382 -6.52 -3.98 10.12
CA ASP A 382 -6.93 -2.86 10.99
C ASP A 382 -7.07 -3.32 12.46
N GLU A 383 -7.60 -2.48 13.36
CA GLU A 383 -7.84 -2.82 14.78
C GLU A 383 -8.83 -3.97 15.01
N ALA A 384 -9.78 -4.16 14.10
CA ALA A 384 -10.85 -5.15 14.21
C ALA A 384 -10.59 -6.39 13.33
N HIS A 385 -9.51 -6.43 12.55
CA HIS A 385 -9.19 -7.50 11.62
C HIS A 385 -7.68 -7.78 11.64
N HIS A 386 -7.29 -8.73 12.49
CA HIS A 386 -5.92 -9.22 12.59
C HIS A 386 -5.88 -10.64 13.17
N TYR A 387 -4.84 -11.40 12.81
CA TYR A 387 -4.51 -12.67 13.45
C TYR A 387 -3.13 -12.59 14.08
N GLU A 388 -2.98 -13.16 15.27
CA GLU A 388 -1.79 -13.02 16.10
C GLU A 388 -1.24 -14.39 16.51
N VAL A 389 0.08 -14.53 16.52
CA VAL A 389 0.79 -15.49 17.37
C VAL A 389 1.39 -14.71 18.53
N GLU A 390 0.82 -14.85 19.73
CA GLU A 390 1.25 -14.13 20.93
C GLU A 390 2.08 -15.05 21.83
N ALA A 391 3.24 -14.59 22.28
CA ALA A 391 4.06 -15.23 23.30
C ALA A 391 4.02 -14.41 24.60
N GLY A 392 3.91 -15.10 25.74
CA GLY A 392 3.97 -14.49 27.06
C GLY A 392 3.42 -15.39 28.15
N ASP A 393 3.79 -15.08 29.39
CA ASP A 393 3.34 -15.81 30.60
C ASP A 393 3.55 -17.35 30.51
N GLY A 394 4.62 -17.81 29.82
CA GLY A 394 4.94 -19.23 29.63
C GLY A 394 4.07 -19.98 28.61
N THR A 395 3.34 -19.24 27.78
CA THR A 395 2.44 -19.79 26.76
C THR A 395 2.63 -19.12 25.41
N VAL A 396 2.21 -19.83 24.36
CA VAL A 396 2.01 -19.28 23.02
C VAL A 396 0.55 -19.48 22.61
N ARG A 397 -0.05 -18.45 22.02
CA ARG A 397 -1.46 -18.40 21.63
C ARG A 397 -1.61 -18.02 20.16
N ALA A 398 -2.54 -18.66 19.47
CA ALA A 398 -3.08 -18.15 18.22
C ALA A 398 -4.38 -17.39 18.53
N ILE A 399 -4.47 -16.13 18.11
CA ILE A 399 -5.61 -15.24 18.37
C ILE A 399 -6.21 -14.81 17.03
N ALA A 400 -7.53 -14.88 16.93
CA ALA A 400 -8.29 -14.36 15.80
C ALA A 400 -9.14 -13.16 16.23
N ARG A 401 -8.95 -12.01 15.56
CA ARG A 401 -9.80 -10.83 15.66
C ARG A 401 -10.51 -10.59 14.32
N ILE A 402 -11.84 -10.74 14.32
CA ILE A 402 -12.71 -10.60 13.15
C ILE A 402 -13.91 -9.73 13.52
N GLY A 403 -13.86 -8.45 13.17
CA GLY A 403 -14.84 -7.44 13.57
C GLY A 403 -15.00 -7.41 15.10
N PRO A 404 -16.20 -7.74 15.64
CA PRO A 404 -16.43 -7.80 17.08
C PRO A 404 -15.95 -9.10 17.75
N LEU A 405 -15.59 -10.13 16.99
CA LEU A 405 -15.16 -11.43 17.54
C LEU A 405 -13.67 -11.40 17.84
N ARG A 406 -13.30 -11.63 19.10
CA ARG A 406 -11.91 -11.89 19.52
C ARG A 406 -11.84 -13.23 20.25
N HIS A 407 -10.99 -14.13 19.80
CA HIS A 407 -10.86 -15.45 20.41
C HIS A 407 -9.42 -15.99 20.34
N ALA A 408 -8.92 -16.51 21.45
CA ALA A 408 -7.73 -17.36 21.45
C ALA A 408 -8.16 -18.75 20.94
N VAL A 409 -7.88 -19.04 19.67
CA VAL A 409 -8.32 -20.27 19.00
C VAL A 409 -7.50 -21.49 19.42
N ALA A 410 -6.27 -21.27 19.87
CA ALA A 410 -5.40 -22.30 20.43
C ALA A 410 -4.40 -21.68 21.43
N GLU A 411 -3.99 -22.48 22.40
CA GLU A 411 -2.98 -22.14 23.40
C GLU A 411 -2.12 -23.37 23.70
N ARG A 412 -0.81 -23.18 23.85
CA ARG A 412 0.14 -24.22 24.25
C ARG A 412 1.13 -23.69 25.29
N PRO A 413 1.50 -24.49 26.29
CA PRO A 413 2.63 -24.18 27.14
C PRO A 413 3.92 -24.28 26.33
N VAL A 414 4.85 -23.35 26.56
CA VAL A 414 6.18 -23.34 25.94
C VAL A 414 7.25 -23.12 27.03
N PRO A 415 8.50 -23.60 26.82
CA PRO A 415 9.60 -23.29 27.71
C PRO A 415 9.81 -21.78 27.84
N SER A 416 10.41 -21.35 28.96
CA SER A 416 10.87 -19.97 29.10
C SER A 416 12.05 -19.67 28.18
N GLY A 417 12.08 -18.48 27.61
CA GLY A 417 13.18 -17.97 26.79
C GLY A 417 12.73 -17.57 25.39
N PRO A 418 13.69 -17.28 24.50
CA PRO A 418 13.40 -16.89 23.12
C PRO A 418 12.64 -17.97 22.35
N LEU A 419 11.69 -17.55 21.52
CA LEU A 419 10.84 -18.44 20.73
C LEU A 419 10.74 -17.93 19.28
N THR A 420 10.91 -18.80 18.30
CA THR A 420 10.66 -18.42 16.91
C THR A 420 9.17 -18.53 16.62
N LEU A 421 8.52 -17.40 16.32
CA LEU A 421 7.13 -17.34 15.87
C LEU A 421 7.07 -17.39 14.35
N ARG A 422 6.01 -17.98 13.80
CA ARG A 422 5.85 -18.14 12.35
C ARG A 422 4.40 -17.99 11.90
N ILE A 423 4.20 -17.26 10.81
CA ILE A 423 2.95 -17.17 10.06
C ILE A 423 3.23 -17.51 8.59
N ASP A 424 2.57 -18.55 8.07
CA ASP A 424 2.58 -18.88 6.64
C ASP A 424 1.27 -18.44 5.98
N VAL A 425 1.36 -17.80 4.81
CA VAL A 425 0.22 -17.49 3.93
C VAL A 425 0.31 -18.39 2.70
N SER A 426 -0.73 -19.15 2.39
CA SER A 426 -0.76 -20.08 1.25
C SER A 426 -2.05 -20.01 0.44
N THR A 427 -1.90 -20.02 -0.88
CA THR A 427 -2.99 -20.01 -1.88
C THR A 427 -3.26 -21.38 -2.50
N SER A 428 -2.38 -22.38 -2.30
CA SER A 428 -2.51 -23.72 -2.89
C SER A 428 -3.22 -24.73 -1.98
N ASP A 429 -3.21 -24.48 -0.68
CA ASP A 429 -3.84 -25.32 0.34
C ASP A 429 -4.97 -24.57 1.06
N VAL A 430 -5.87 -23.94 0.30
CA VAL A 430 -6.99 -23.21 0.91
C VAL A 430 -7.89 -24.20 1.65
N LEU A 431 -7.83 -24.19 2.97
CA LEU A 431 -8.57 -25.11 3.80
C LEU A 431 -10.02 -24.63 3.97
N PRO A 432 -10.99 -25.55 4.12
CA PRO A 432 -12.25 -25.19 4.76
C PRO A 432 -11.92 -24.65 6.16
N PRO A 433 -12.51 -23.54 6.62
CA PRO A 433 -12.14 -22.97 7.93
C PRO A 433 -12.45 -23.97 9.05
N THR A 434 -11.42 -24.66 9.57
CA THR A 434 -11.58 -25.65 10.65
C THR A 434 -10.62 -25.36 11.79
N VAL A 435 -11.18 -25.16 12.99
CA VAL A 435 -10.45 -25.19 14.28
C VAL A 435 -10.18 -26.64 14.75
N THR A 436 -10.64 -27.63 13.98
CA THR A 436 -10.56 -29.05 14.34
C THR A 436 -9.51 -29.73 13.48
N THR A 437 -8.47 -30.22 14.15
CA THR A 437 -7.48 -31.21 13.68
C THR A 437 -7.99 -32.06 12.52
N ARG A 438 -7.24 -32.11 11.42
CA ARG A 438 -7.38 -33.13 10.38
C ARG A 438 -7.43 -34.50 11.07
N GLY A 439 -8.49 -35.27 10.83
CA GLY A 439 -8.35 -36.73 10.94
C GLY A 439 -7.20 -37.12 10.03
N THR A 440 -6.17 -37.77 10.55
CA THR A 440 -5.01 -38.18 9.76
C THR A 440 -5.45 -39.17 8.68
N GLY A 441 -5.53 -38.70 7.43
CA GLY A 441 -5.87 -39.51 6.26
C GLY A 441 -6.16 -38.66 5.02
N GLU A 442 -5.80 -39.16 3.85
CA GLU A 442 -6.02 -38.49 2.54
C GLU A 442 -7.52 -38.33 2.17
N GLU A 443 -8.43 -38.92 2.94
CA GLU A 443 -9.89 -38.97 2.67
C GLU A 443 -10.76 -38.14 3.65
N ALA A 444 -10.19 -37.26 4.47
CA ALA A 444 -10.99 -36.47 5.42
C ALA A 444 -11.92 -35.47 4.71
N THR A 445 -13.21 -35.80 4.62
CA THR A 445 -14.24 -34.89 4.08
C THR A 445 -14.42 -33.69 5.00
N PRO A 446 -14.42 -32.44 4.49
CA PRO A 446 -14.72 -31.25 5.28
C PRO A 446 -16.07 -31.38 6.00
N PRO A 447 -16.24 -30.82 7.21
CA PRO A 447 -17.54 -30.74 7.85
C PRO A 447 -18.57 -30.06 6.93
N PRO A 448 -19.83 -30.54 6.89
CA PRO A 448 -20.88 -29.92 6.09
C PRO A 448 -21.02 -28.42 6.41
N GLY A 449 -21.03 -27.56 5.38
CA GLY A 449 -21.17 -26.11 5.53
C GLY A 449 -19.86 -25.33 5.45
N LEU A 450 -18.70 -25.98 5.50
CA LEU A 450 -17.40 -25.36 5.29
C LEU A 450 -16.94 -25.58 3.85
N ARG A 451 -16.70 -24.48 3.13
CA ARG A 451 -16.18 -24.51 1.75
C ARG A 451 -14.81 -23.84 1.71
N ALA A 452 -13.87 -24.49 1.05
CA ALA A 452 -12.65 -23.83 0.58
C ALA A 452 -13.07 -22.82 -0.50
N GLY A 453 -13.13 -21.54 -0.12
CA GLY A 453 -13.56 -20.46 -1.02
C GLY A 453 -12.97 -19.10 -0.66
N GLY A 454 -12.07 -19.06 0.34
CA GLY A 454 -11.28 -17.90 0.68
C GLY A 454 -10.12 -17.68 -0.30
N PRO A 455 -9.42 -16.55 -0.22
CA PRO A 455 -8.30 -16.24 -1.09
C PRO A 455 -7.03 -17.04 -0.76
N ASP A 456 -6.86 -17.39 0.52
CA ASP A 456 -5.68 -18.03 1.09
C ASP A 456 -6.00 -18.63 2.49
N THR A 457 -5.07 -19.42 3.02
CA THR A 457 -5.05 -19.90 4.40
C THR A 457 -3.82 -19.36 5.12
N LEU A 458 -4.02 -18.90 6.36
CA LEU A 458 -2.96 -18.43 7.23
C LEU A 458 -2.73 -19.46 8.33
N ARG A 459 -1.50 -19.97 8.42
CA ARG A 459 -1.07 -20.93 9.44
C ARG A 459 -0.27 -20.20 10.49
N LEU A 460 -0.70 -20.27 11.74
CA LEU A 460 -0.15 -19.54 12.87
C LEU A 460 0.48 -20.53 13.84
N GLY A 461 1.72 -20.28 14.25
CA GLY A 461 2.40 -21.17 15.19
C GLY A 461 3.81 -20.72 15.55
N TYR A 462 4.62 -21.69 15.99
CA TYR A 462 5.99 -21.45 16.44
C TYR A 462 6.89 -22.61 15.99
N GLU A 463 8.21 -22.37 15.98
CA GLU A 463 9.19 -23.40 15.69
C GLU A 463 9.75 -23.98 16.99
N THR A 464 9.85 -25.31 17.04
CA THR A 464 10.45 -26.02 18.16
C THR A 464 11.97 -26.00 18.06
N ASP A 465 12.67 -26.35 19.15
CA ASP A 465 14.14 -26.51 19.14
C ASP A 465 14.65 -27.52 18.09
N GLY A 466 13.79 -28.45 17.65
CA GLY A 466 14.07 -29.41 16.58
C GLY A 466 13.94 -28.82 15.17
N GLY A 467 13.46 -27.59 15.03
CA GLY A 467 13.18 -26.93 13.76
C GLY A 467 11.81 -27.23 13.16
N ASP A 468 10.98 -28.04 13.84
CA ASP A 468 9.62 -28.36 13.39
C ASP A 468 8.68 -27.18 13.61
N PHE A 469 7.82 -26.90 12.62
CA PHE A 469 6.76 -25.89 12.72
C PHE A 469 5.53 -26.48 13.39
N GLU A 470 5.32 -26.14 14.66
CA GLU A 470 4.13 -26.52 15.42
C GLU A 470 2.99 -25.53 15.10
N ILE A 471 2.04 -25.98 14.28
CA ILE A 471 0.87 -25.19 13.88
C ILE A 471 -0.14 -25.16 15.03
N LEU A 472 -0.44 -23.96 15.54
CA LEU A 472 -1.48 -23.73 16.54
C LEU A 472 -2.86 -23.60 15.90
N ALA A 473 -2.93 -22.92 14.75
CA ALA A 473 -4.18 -22.67 14.04
C ALA A 473 -3.98 -22.49 12.54
N GLU A 474 -4.99 -22.87 11.77
CA GLU A 474 -5.12 -22.58 10.35
C GLU A 474 -6.42 -21.79 10.14
N LEU A 475 -6.31 -20.56 9.67
CA LEU A 475 -7.43 -19.61 9.56
C LEU A 475 -7.65 -19.17 8.11
N ASP A 476 -8.92 -18.99 7.73
CA ASP A 476 -9.28 -18.45 6.41
C ASP A 476 -8.89 -16.96 6.36
N GLY A 477 -8.07 -16.58 5.38
CA GLY A 477 -7.60 -15.20 5.26
C GLY A 477 -8.63 -14.23 4.72
N ARG A 478 -9.76 -14.70 4.21
CA ARG A 478 -10.88 -13.86 3.77
C ARG A 478 -11.27 -12.80 4.79
N TYR A 479 -11.21 -13.11 6.07
CA TYR A 479 -11.59 -12.17 7.13
C TYR A 479 -10.59 -11.01 7.32
N LEU A 480 -9.41 -11.12 6.71
CA LEU A 480 -8.38 -10.09 6.65
C LEU A 480 -8.25 -9.56 5.21
N THR A 481 -9.38 -9.22 4.58
CA THR A 481 -9.42 -8.63 3.24
C THR A 481 -10.29 -7.38 3.22
N THR A 482 -10.04 -6.50 2.26
CA THR A 482 -10.77 -5.24 2.09
C THR A 482 -12.27 -5.48 1.89
N GLU A 483 -12.68 -6.55 1.22
CA GLU A 483 -14.10 -6.87 1.03
C GLU A 483 -14.85 -7.22 2.33
N VAL A 484 -14.12 -7.58 3.40
CA VAL A 484 -14.70 -7.88 4.72
C VAL A 484 -14.52 -6.71 5.67
N ALA A 485 -13.30 -6.16 5.76
CA ALA A 485 -12.96 -5.12 6.71
C ALA A 485 -13.35 -3.71 6.24
N GLY A 486 -13.49 -3.51 4.93
CA GLY A 486 -13.51 -2.19 4.31
C GLY A 486 -12.11 -1.57 4.26
N GLY A 487 -12.07 -0.24 4.06
CA GLY A 487 -10.82 0.51 4.03
C GLY A 487 -10.07 0.43 2.70
N PHE A 488 -8.82 0.89 2.71
CA PHE A 488 -8.01 1.15 1.51
C PHE A 488 -6.61 0.54 1.55
N THR A 489 -6.27 -0.17 2.63
CA THR A 489 -4.96 -0.78 2.89
C THR A 489 -4.91 -2.25 2.47
N GLY A 490 -3.76 -2.87 2.65
CA GLY A 490 -3.55 -4.32 2.54
C GLY A 490 -2.89 -4.88 3.79
N ARG A 491 -2.77 -6.20 3.85
CA ARG A 491 -2.16 -6.91 4.98
C ARG A 491 -0.72 -6.47 5.19
N VAL A 492 -0.39 -6.24 6.46
CA VAL A 492 0.97 -6.00 6.95
C VAL A 492 1.30 -7.07 7.97
N LEU A 493 2.45 -7.73 7.81
CA LEU A 493 2.97 -8.73 8.75
C LEU A 493 4.03 -8.08 9.61
N GLY A 494 3.92 -8.18 10.93
CA GLY A 494 4.78 -7.40 11.81
C GLY A 494 4.80 -7.85 13.26
N MET A 495 5.80 -7.34 13.95
CA MET A 495 6.07 -7.55 15.36
C MET A 495 5.27 -6.57 16.19
N TYR A 496 4.84 -6.98 17.38
CA TYR A 496 4.08 -6.12 18.27
C TYR A 496 4.30 -6.46 19.74
N THR A 497 3.89 -5.56 20.64
CA THR A 497 3.92 -5.77 22.10
C THR A 497 2.74 -5.08 22.76
N THR A 498 2.03 -5.82 23.62
CA THR A 498 0.80 -5.38 24.29
C THR A 498 0.94 -5.32 25.81
N ARG A 499 2.03 -5.85 26.38
CA ARG A 499 2.34 -5.70 27.81
C ARG A 499 3.84 -5.76 28.03
N GLY A 500 4.39 -4.86 28.85
CA GLY A 500 5.83 -4.81 29.12
C GLY A 500 6.63 -4.50 27.84
N SER A 501 7.73 -5.22 27.63
CA SER A 501 8.53 -5.14 26.41
C SER A 501 8.89 -6.50 25.85
N ALA A 502 9.20 -6.55 24.55
CA ALA A 502 9.74 -7.71 23.86
C ALA A 502 10.91 -7.29 22.96
N ALA A 503 11.96 -8.12 22.93
CA ALA A 503 13.09 -7.96 22.03
C ALA A 503 12.99 -8.98 20.89
N PHE A 504 13.22 -8.52 19.67
CA PHE A 504 13.18 -9.33 18.46
C PHE A 504 14.60 -9.36 17.87
N ASP A 505 15.23 -10.54 17.85
CA ASP A 505 16.61 -10.74 17.34
C ASP A 505 16.65 -10.50 15.82
N TRP A 506 15.69 -11.07 15.11
CA TRP A 506 15.56 -10.91 13.66
C TRP A 506 14.10 -11.04 13.23
N PHE A 507 13.82 -10.55 12.03
CA PHE A 507 12.56 -10.79 11.31
C PHE A 507 12.85 -11.20 9.87
N GLU A 508 12.17 -12.24 9.42
CA GLU A 508 12.25 -12.75 8.06
C GLU A 508 10.85 -12.72 7.42
N LEU A 509 10.76 -12.14 6.21
CA LEU A 509 9.60 -12.25 5.34
C LEU A 509 10.10 -12.49 3.92
N GLY A 510 9.88 -13.72 3.45
CA GLY A 510 10.23 -14.16 2.10
C GLY A 510 9.07 -14.86 1.42
N SER A 511 9.17 -15.00 0.10
CA SER A 511 8.22 -15.76 -0.71
C SER A 511 8.28 -17.26 -0.34
N ALA A 512 7.13 -17.93 -0.26
CA ALA A 512 6.99 -19.33 0.15
C ALA A 512 6.74 -20.29 -1.03
#